data_AF-A0A2W4C5C7-F1
#
_entry.id   AF-A0A2W4C5C7-F1
#
_cell.length_a   1.000
_cell.length_b   1.000
_cell.length_c   1.000
_cell.angle_alpha   90.00
_cell.angle_beta   90.00
_cell.angle_gamma   90.00
#
_symmetry.space_group_name_H-M   'P 1'
#
loop_
_entity.id
_entity.type
_entity.pdbx_description
1 polymer ?
#
loop_
_entity_poly.entity_id
_entity_poly.type
_entity_poly.pdbx_seq_one_letter_code
_entity_poly.pdbx_strand_id
1 'polypeptide(L)'
;MEDAANFWGSRLAQDAEYILGGDARLNVPRAGGLYEITSRARVTVSELSNQQKAYLTTWLVDQRRLGVAVPLITHDVVELATTARPKTLAERRDGLLEAILEHAPRLGEAMHHDEAFRYSLEQPDAPNPFWTKEAYLMAATESVAFNEVETLIGFARGKGLIEADGYQLIPTLIEIDSRDSQKRANLNRWRKQEVCDGFGGFFASGF
;
A
#
# COMPACT_ATOMS: atom_id res chain seq x y z
N MET A 1 -7.71 -17.80 -20.48
CA MET A 1 -7.45 -17.80 -19.04
C MET A 1 -6.19 -16.98 -18.87
N GLU A 2 -6.32 -15.65 -18.98
CA GLU A 2 -5.18 -14.74 -18.81
C GLU A 2 -4.81 -14.71 -17.33
N ASP A 3 -3.53 -14.92 -17.07
CA ASP A 3 -2.95 -15.07 -15.74
C ASP A 3 -3.30 -13.89 -14.83
N ALA A 4 -4.05 -14.16 -13.76
CA ALA A 4 -4.21 -13.24 -12.63
C ALA A 4 -2.86 -12.73 -12.08
N ALA A 5 -1.77 -13.46 -12.35
CA ALA A 5 -0.40 -13.10 -12.03
C ALA A 5 0.13 -11.83 -12.72
N ASN A 6 -0.49 -11.34 -13.81
CA ASN A 6 -0.06 -10.08 -14.46
C ASN A 6 -0.84 -8.86 -13.97
N PHE A 7 -1.83 -9.04 -13.10
CA PHE A 7 -2.76 -7.99 -12.69
C PHE A 7 -2.05 -6.81 -11.99
N TRP A 8 -1.01 -7.10 -11.20
CA TRP A 8 -0.21 -6.11 -10.45
C TRP A 8 1.28 -6.07 -10.84
N GLY A 9 1.64 -6.68 -11.96
CA GLY A 9 3.05 -6.78 -12.39
C GLY A 9 3.93 -7.69 -11.51
N SER A 10 3.37 -8.35 -10.50
CA SER A 10 4.06 -9.37 -9.70
C SER A 10 3.52 -10.75 -10.02
N ARG A 11 4.39 -11.70 -10.40
CA ARG A 11 4.09 -13.13 -10.63
C ARG A 11 3.44 -13.87 -9.44
N LEU A 12 3.10 -13.18 -8.36
CA LEU A 12 2.74 -13.72 -7.04
C LEU A 12 1.24 -13.60 -6.70
N ALA A 13 0.35 -13.36 -7.66
CA ALA A 13 -1.08 -13.59 -7.41
C ALA A 13 -1.33 -15.11 -7.39
N GLN A 14 -0.87 -15.76 -6.32
CA GLN A 14 -0.86 -17.22 -6.20
C GLN A 14 -2.23 -17.79 -5.81
N ASP A 15 -3.10 -17.02 -5.16
CA ASP A 15 -4.38 -17.52 -4.64
C ASP A 15 -5.54 -16.61 -5.02
N ALA A 16 -6.08 -16.81 -6.22
CA ALA A 16 -7.36 -16.21 -6.60
C ALA A 16 -8.51 -17.14 -6.19
N GLU A 17 -9.23 -16.78 -5.14
CA GLU A 17 -10.47 -17.45 -4.74
C GLU A 17 -11.65 -16.74 -5.43
N TYR A 18 -12.37 -17.46 -6.28
CA TYR A 18 -13.55 -16.91 -6.95
C TYR A 18 -14.78 -17.05 -6.06
N ILE A 19 -15.46 -15.93 -5.81
CA ILE A 19 -16.70 -15.88 -5.04
C ILE A 19 -17.89 -15.99 -6.01
N LEU A 20 -18.98 -16.64 -5.57
CA LEU A 20 -20.24 -16.69 -6.33
C LEU A 20 -20.70 -15.27 -6.68
N GLY A 21 -21.00 -15.03 -7.97
CA GLY A 21 -21.37 -13.70 -8.49
C GLY A 21 -20.30 -13.05 -9.39
N GLY A 22 -19.15 -13.72 -9.59
CA GLY A 22 -18.09 -13.25 -10.49
C GLY A 22 -17.07 -12.33 -9.82
N ASP A 23 -17.28 -12.04 -8.53
CA ASP A 23 -16.33 -11.33 -7.69
C ASP A 23 -15.16 -12.26 -7.35
N ALA A 24 -14.01 -11.67 -7.04
CA ALA A 24 -12.80 -12.41 -6.72
C ALA A 24 -12.19 -11.89 -5.44
N ARG A 25 -11.68 -12.81 -4.63
CA ARG A 25 -10.82 -12.53 -3.50
C ARG A 25 -9.40 -12.80 -3.93
N LEU A 26 -8.56 -11.79 -3.80
CA LEU A 26 -7.19 -11.81 -4.30
C LEU A 26 -6.25 -11.43 -3.17
N ASN A 27 -5.09 -12.09 -3.12
CA ASN A 27 -4.00 -11.71 -2.25
C ASN A 27 -2.98 -10.89 -3.03
N VAL A 28 -2.74 -9.64 -2.64
CA VAL A 28 -1.65 -8.83 -3.21
C VAL A 28 -0.65 -8.51 -2.13
N PRO A 29 0.52 -9.19 -2.16
CA PRO A 29 1.58 -8.96 -1.20
C PRO A 29 1.95 -7.49 -1.03
N ARG A 30 2.06 -6.78 -2.15
CA ARG A 30 2.42 -5.36 -2.18
C ARG A 30 1.43 -4.46 -1.44
N ALA A 31 0.16 -4.85 -1.37
CA ALA A 31 -0.87 -4.08 -0.70
C ALA A 31 -0.98 -4.42 0.79
N GLY A 32 -0.30 -5.46 1.27
CA GLY A 32 -0.41 -5.95 2.65
C GLY A 32 -1.53 -6.98 2.85
N GLY A 33 -1.90 -7.74 1.83
CA GLY A 33 -2.71 -8.96 1.98
C GLY A 33 -3.98 -9.03 1.11
N LEU A 34 -5.01 -9.68 1.67
CA LEU A 34 -6.28 -10.00 0.99
C LEU A 34 -7.16 -8.78 0.73
N TYR A 35 -7.71 -8.69 -0.47
CA TYR A 35 -8.75 -7.75 -0.85
C TYR A 35 -9.78 -8.46 -1.73
N GLU A 36 -10.95 -7.86 -1.86
CA GLU A 36 -12.01 -8.30 -2.75
C GLU A 36 -12.09 -7.35 -3.94
N ILE A 37 -12.49 -7.87 -5.10
CA ILE A 37 -12.70 -7.08 -6.30
C ILE A 37 -13.98 -7.53 -6.99
N THR A 38 -14.80 -6.56 -7.35
CA THR A 38 -16.02 -6.83 -8.12
C THR A 38 -15.69 -7.31 -9.53
N SER A 39 -16.54 -8.18 -10.09
CA SER A 39 -16.40 -8.67 -11.47
C SER A 39 -16.15 -7.56 -12.49
N ARG A 40 -16.92 -6.45 -12.42
CA ARG A 40 -16.80 -5.28 -13.29
C ARG A 40 -15.46 -4.54 -13.10
N ALA A 41 -15.07 -4.28 -11.85
CA ALA A 41 -13.79 -3.62 -11.57
C ALA A 41 -12.60 -4.43 -12.10
N ARG A 42 -12.67 -5.76 -12.04
CA ARG A 42 -11.58 -6.63 -12.49
C ARG A 42 -11.21 -6.42 -13.95
N VAL A 43 -12.20 -6.24 -14.82
CA VAL A 43 -11.97 -5.97 -16.24
C VAL A 43 -11.20 -4.65 -16.39
N THR A 44 -11.70 -3.57 -15.79
CA THR A 44 -11.09 -2.23 -15.89
C THR A 44 -9.68 -2.17 -15.28
N VAL A 45 -9.42 -2.86 -14.17
CA VAL A 45 -8.09 -2.87 -13.54
C VAL A 45 -7.02 -3.49 -14.45
N SER A 46 -7.38 -4.48 -15.29
CA SER A 46 -6.42 -5.07 -16.22
C SER A 46 -5.92 -4.05 -17.27
N GLU A 47 -6.75 -3.06 -17.60
CA GLU A 47 -6.50 -2.00 -18.57
C GLU A 47 -5.76 -0.79 -17.97
N LEU A 48 -5.64 -0.71 -16.65
CA LEU A 48 -4.95 0.38 -15.98
C LEU A 48 -3.45 0.41 -16.30
N SER A 49 -2.92 1.61 -16.44
CA SER A 49 -1.47 1.85 -16.50
C SER A 49 -0.79 1.45 -15.19
N ASN A 50 0.53 1.23 -15.25
CA ASN A 50 1.32 0.90 -14.06
C ASN A 50 1.23 1.98 -12.95
N GLN A 51 1.09 3.25 -13.33
CA GLN A 51 0.93 4.34 -12.35
C GLN A 51 -0.43 4.26 -11.64
N GLN A 52 -1.52 4.04 -12.39
CA GLN A 52 -2.85 3.89 -11.81
C GLN A 52 -2.95 2.64 -10.93
N LYS A 53 -2.23 1.57 -11.29
CA LYS A 53 -2.05 0.40 -10.42
C LYS A 53 -1.23 0.73 -9.16
N ALA A 54 -0.15 1.48 -9.26
CA ALA A 54 0.59 1.93 -8.09
C ALA A 54 -0.32 2.71 -7.12
N TYR A 55 -1.14 3.63 -7.64
CA TYR A 55 -2.15 4.35 -6.86
C TYR A 55 -3.14 3.42 -6.19
N LEU A 56 -3.75 2.48 -6.93
CA LEU A 56 -4.74 1.57 -6.36
C LEU A 56 -4.12 0.66 -5.28
N THR A 57 -2.83 0.31 -5.41
CA THR A 57 -2.07 -0.39 -4.36
C THR A 57 -1.88 0.48 -3.12
N THR A 58 -1.52 1.76 -3.30
CA THR A 58 -1.44 2.74 -2.21
C THR A 58 -2.79 2.91 -1.51
N TRP A 59 -3.89 2.99 -2.26
CA TRP A 59 -5.24 3.07 -1.72
C TRP A 59 -5.56 1.86 -0.83
N LEU A 60 -5.22 0.64 -1.26
CA LEU A 60 -5.41 -0.57 -0.46
C LEU A 60 -4.64 -0.53 0.88
N VAL A 61 -3.39 -0.05 0.86
CA VAL A 61 -2.59 0.14 2.09
C VAL A 61 -3.25 1.17 3.01
N ASP A 62 -3.72 2.28 2.46
CA ASP A 62 -4.39 3.33 3.22
C ASP A 62 -5.71 2.83 3.85
N GLN A 63 -6.50 2.00 3.15
CA GLN A 63 -7.69 1.36 3.73
C GLN A 63 -7.34 0.48 4.94
N ARG A 64 -6.26 -0.30 4.85
CA ARG A 64 -5.81 -1.15 5.97
C ARG A 64 -5.33 -0.33 7.16
N ARG A 65 -4.61 0.77 6.92
CA ARG A 65 -4.22 1.73 7.97
C ARG A 65 -5.43 2.34 8.68
N LEU A 66 -6.56 2.47 7.98
CA LEU A 66 -7.84 2.90 8.54
C LEU A 66 -8.60 1.80 9.30
N GLY A 67 -8.07 0.57 9.32
CA GLY A 67 -8.65 -0.58 10.03
C GLY A 67 -9.54 -1.47 9.16
N VAL A 68 -9.58 -1.27 7.85
CA VAL A 68 -10.35 -2.12 6.93
C VAL A 68 -9.59 -3.42 6.69
N ALA A 69 -10.07 -4.52 7.27
CA ALA A 69 -9.38 -5.82 7.21
C ALA A 69 -9.28 -6.41 5.79
N VAL A 70 -10.37 -6.31 5.01
CA VAL A 70 -10.45 -6.81 3.62
C VAL A 70 -11.05 -5.69 2.76
N PRO A 71 -10.23 -4.82 2.15
CA PRO A 71 -10.75 -3.75 1.30
C PRO A 71 -11.47 -4.31 0.07
N LEU A 72 -12.55 -3.65 -0.36
CA LEU A 72 -13.31 -4.01 -1.56
C LEU A 72 -13.04 -3.02 -2.69
N ILE A 73 -12.55 -3.50 -3.83
CA ILE A 73 -12.36 -2.74 -5.06
C ILE A 73 -13.63 -2.82 -5.92
N THR A 74 -14.39 -1.73 -5.91
CA THR A 74 -15.55 -1.55 -6.80
C THR A 74 -15.14 -0.82 -8.08
N HIS A 75 -16.05 -0.73 -9.05
CA HIS A 75 -15.80 0.02 -10.28
C HIS A 75 -15.52 1.51 -10.00
N ASP A 76 -16.23 2.11 -9.04
CA ASP A 76 -16.03 3.52 -8.68
C ASP A 76 -14.64 3.77 -8.11
N VAL A 77 -14.10 2.84 -7.30
CA VAL A 77 -12.72 2.92 -6.81
C VAL A 77 -11.71 2.89 -7.96
N VAL A 78 -12.01 2.12 -9.02
CA VAL A 78 -11.16 2.08 -10.22
C VAL A 78 -11.24 3.38 -11.00
N GLU A 79 -12.42 3.99 -11.15
CA GLU A 79 -12.59 5.30 -11.78
C GLU A 79 -11.92 6.44 -10.98
N LEU A 80 -11.88 6.33 -9.65
CA LEU A 80 -11.08 7.22 -8.83
C LEU A 80 -9.59 7.05 -9.14
N ALA A 81 -9.11 5.80 -9.31
CA ALA A 81 -7.72 5.54 -9.67
C ALA A 81 -7.38 6.04 -11.09
N THR A 82 -8.31 6.03 -12.04
CA THR A 82 -8.05 6.53 -13.40
C THR A 82 -7.86 8.04 -13.44
N THR A 83 -8.55 8.76 -12.56
CA THR A 83 -8.55 10.24 -12.49
C THR A 83 -7.64 10.79 -11.39
N ALA A 84 -7.07 9.93 -10.56
CA ALA A 84 -6.19 10.32 -9.46
C ALA A 84 -4.94 11.04 -9.94
N ARG A 85 -4.58 12.12 -9.22
CA ARG A 85 -3.29 12.79 -9.40
C ARG A 85 -2.19 11.95 -8.73
N PRO A 86 -1.06 11.69 -9.41
CA PRO A 86 0.09 11.06 -8.78
C PRO A 86 0.58 11.85 -7.55
N LYS A 87 1.08 11.15 -6.53
CA LYS A 87 1.71 11.80 -5.37
C LYS A 87 2.90 12.67 -5.79
N THR A 88 3.00 13.86 -5.20
CA THR A 88 4.18 14.72 -5.30
C THR A 88 5.38 14.10 -4.59
N LEU A 89 6.58 14.57 -4.93
CA LEU A 89 7.81 14.13 -4.26
C LEU A 89 7.74 14.27 -2.72
N ALA A 90 7.12 15.35 -2.22
CA ALA A 90 6.95 15.57 -0.80
C ALA A 90 6.02 14.51 -0.17
N GLU A 91 4.86 14.25 -0.78
CA GLU A 91 3.93 13.22 -0.31
C GLU A 91 4.54 11.81 -0.36
N ARG A 92 5.36 11.51 -1.37
CA ARG A 92 6.07 10.23 -1.49
C ARG A 92 7.14 10.09 -0.41
N ARG A 93 7.92 11.14 -0.13
CA ARG A 93 8.88 11.18 0.99
C ARG A 93 8.18 10.97 2.32
N ASP A 94 7.08 11.66 2.57
CA ASP A 94 6.37 11.56 3.84
C ASP A 94 5.76 10.15 4.01
N GLY A 95 5.21 9.59 2.94
CA GLY A 95 4.77 8.19 2.91
C GLY A 95 5.89 7.18 3.16
N LEU A 96 7.10 7.42 2.66
CA LEU A 96 8.28 6.60 2.96
C LEU A 96 8.57 6.61 4.47
N LEU A 97 8.67 7.79 5.07
CA LEU A 97 8.98 7.95 6.49
C LEU A 97 7.91 7.33 7.38
N GLU A 98 6.64 7.49 7.01
CA GLU A 98 5.52 6.82 7.68
C GLU A 98 5.66 5.30 7.65
N ALA A 99 5.96 4.74 6.48
CA ALA A 99 6.13 3.31 6.33
C ALA A 99 7.30 2.77 7.19
N ILE A 100 8.41 3.52 7.28
CA ILE A 100 9.54 3.15 8.14
C ILE A 100 9.14 3.20 9.61
N LEU A 101 8.48 4.26 10.07
CA LEU A 101 8.05 4.41 11.47
C LEU A 101 7.04 3.34 11.90
N GLU A 102 6.17 2.88 10.99
CA GLU A 102 5.24 1.79 11.28
C GLU A 102 5.96 0.45 11.54
N HIS A 103 7.12 0.23 10.90
CA HIS A 103 7.89 -1.00 11.00
C HIS A 103 9.05 -0.94 12.02
N ALA A 104 9.45 0.28 12.40
CA ALA A 104 10.47 0.56 13.41
C ALA A 104 9.94 1.63 14.40
N PRO A 105 8.90 1.30 15.20
CA PRO A 105 8.24 2.27 16.07
C PRO A 105 9.11 2.74 17.23
N ARG A 106 10.15 1.98 17.63
CA ARG A 106 11.03 2.38 18.73
C ARG A 106 12.37 2.90 18.22
N LEU A 107 12.96 3.78 19.03
CA LEU A 107 14.29 4.29 18.78
C LEU A 107 15.32 3.16 18.75
N GLY A 108 16.14 3.16 17.71
CA GLY A 108 17.14 2.11 17.47
C GLY A 108 16.60 0.85 16.82
N GLU A 109 15.28 0.73 16.58
CA GLU A 109 14.74 -0.31 15.70
C GLU A 109 14.98 0.07 14.23
N ALA A 110 15.17 -0.96 13.40
CA ALA A 110 15.47 -0.80 11.97
C ALA A 110 14.42 -1.51 11.11
N MET A 111 14.00 -0.83 10.04
CA MET A 111 13.26 -1.48 8.95
C MET A 111 14.25 -2.10 7.96
N HIS A 112 14.34 -3.42 7.94
CA HIS A 112 15.14 -4.18 6.97
C HIS A 112 14.43 -4.28 5.61
N HIS A 113 14.87 -3.59 4.57
CA HIS A 113 14.17 -3.66 3.27
C HIS A 113 14.62 -4.83 2.38
N ASP A 114 15.83 -5.37 2.52
CA ASP A 114 16.24 -6.57 1.78
C ASP A 114 15.93 -7.84 2.57
N GLU A 115 14.81 -8.47 2.22
CA GLU A 115 14.54 -9.87 2.56
C GLU A 115 13.99 -10.65 1.35
N ALA A 116 14.35 -10.21 0.14
CA ALA A 116 14.18 -11.04 -1.03
C ALA A 116 15.27 -12.11 -1.01
N PHE A 117 15.02 -13.25 -0.33
CA PHE A 117 15.38 -14.63 -0.76
C PHE A 117 15.48 -15.69 0.35
N ARG A 118 15.05 -15.45 1.59
CA ARG A 118 14.72 -16.60 2.45
C ARG A 118 13.30 -17.07 2.14
N TYR A 119 13.13 -17.64 0.94
CA TYR A 119 12.23 -18.78 0.83
C TYR A 119 12.70 -19.75 1.90
N SER A 120 11.95 -19.87 2.99
CA SER A 120 12.11 -21.03 3.85
C SER A 120 11.69 -22.21 2.99
N LEU A 121 12.67 -22.92 2.42
CA LEU A 121 12.44 -24.20 1.73
C LEU A 121 11.66 -25.18 2.62
N GLU A 122 11.68 -24.93 3.94
CA GLU A 122 11.01 -25.74 4.96
C GLU A 122 9.53 -25.39 5.14
N GLN A 123 9.05 -24.22 4.69
CA GLN A 123 7.66 -23.77 4.87
C GLN A 123 7.14 -22.95 3.68
N PRO A 124 6.91 -23.59 2.51
CA PRO A 124 6.43 -22.91 1.30
C PRO A 124 5.04 -22.28 1.45
N ASP A 125 4.22 -22.79 2.38
CA ASP A 125 2.84 -22.34 2.60
C ASP A 125 2.68 -21.38 3.80
N ALA A 126 3.77 -21.11 4.54
CA ALA A 126 3.70 -20.11 5.59
C ALA A 126 3.54 -18.73 4.92
N PRO A 127 2.51 -17.93 5.29
CA PRO A 127 2.39 -16.56 4.79
C PRO A 127 3.69 -15.87 5.15
N ASN A 128 4.50 -15.51 4.14
CA ASN A 128 5.82 -14.95 4.38
C ASN A 128 5.64 -13.74 5.31
N PRO A 129 6.04 -13.82 6.60
CA PRO A 129 5.83 -12.71 7.52
C PRO A 129 6.70 -11.51 7.11
N PHE A 130 7.67 -11.77 6.25
CA PHE A 130 8.57 -10.84 5.58
C PHE A 130 8.08 -10.56 4.16
N TRP A 131 6.82 -10.13 4.02
CA TRP A 131 6.45 -9.24 2.91
C TRP A 131 7.64 -8.32 2.68
N THR A 132 8.24 -8.33 1.47
CA THR A 132 9.47 -7.56 1.31
C THR A 132 9.10 -6.13 1.66
N LYS A 133 9.73 -5.62 2.71
CA LYS A 133 9.48 -4.27 3.20
C LYS A 133 9.62 -3.27 2.04
N GLU A 134 10.35 -3.63 0.98
CA GLU A 134 10.31 -3.05 -0.37
C GLU A 134 8.92 -2.88 -0.98
N ALA A 135 8.10 -3.93 -1.09
CA ALA A 135 6.78 -3.88 -1.70
C ALA A 135 5.86 -2.94 -0.91
N TYR A 136 5.98 -2.95 0.41
CA TYR A 136 5.28 -2.01 1.28
C TYR A 136 5.76 -0.58 1.07
N LEU A 137 7.08 -0.35 1.00
CA LEU A 137 7.64 0.98 0.70
C LEU A 137 7.15 1.47 -0.67
N MET A 138 7.19 0.63 -1.71
CA MET A 138 6.68 0.96 -3.04
C MET A 138 5.19 1.32 -3.04
N ALA A 139 4.39 0.67 -2.19
CA ALA A 139 2.99 1.01 -2.02
C ALA A 139 2.82 2.35 -1.28
N ALA A 140 3.53 2.56 -0.18
CA ALA A 140 3.46 3.79 0.60
C ALA A 140 3.88 5.03 -0.22
N THR A 141 4.90 4.87 -1.07
CA THR A 141 5.45 5.93 -1.92
C THR A 141 4.84 6.01 -3.31
N GLU A 142 3.83 5.20 -3.63
CA GLU A 142 3.21 5.10 -4.96
C GLU A 142 4.26 4.92 -6.09
N SER A 143 5.35 4.21 -5.80
CA SER A 143 6.45 4.02 -6.74
C SER A 143 6.14 2.90 -7.72
N VAL A 144 6.38 3.11 -9.01
CA VAL A 144 6.19 2.03 -10.00
C VAL A 144 7.36 1.03 -9.94
N ALA A 145 8.55 1.52 -9.60
CA ALA A 145 9.78 0.74 -9.53
C ALA A 145 10.56 1.04 -8.24
N PHE A 146 11.37 0.08 -7.80
CA PHE A 146 12.10 0.18 -6.55
C PHE A 146 13.22 1.23 -6.59
N ASN A 147 13.83 1.49 -7.74
CA ASN A 147 14.83 2.56 -7.91
C ASN A 147 14.30 3.95 -7.52
N GLU A 148 13.00 4.20 -7.65
CA GLU A 148 12.38 5.44 -7.17
C GLU A 148 12.35 5.48 -5.63
N VAL A 149 12.11 4.33 -4.98
CA VAL A 149 12.20 4.18 -3.52
C VAL A 149 13.63 4.39 -3.05
N GLU A 150 14.62 3.79 -3.71
CA GLU A 150 16.05 3.99 -3.40
C GLU A 150 16.45 5.47 -3.51
N THR A 151 15.93 6.17 -4.52
CA THR A 151 16.16 7.61 -4.69
C THR A 151 15.57 8.40 -3.51
N LEU A 152 14.37 8.05 -3.05
CA LEU A 152 13.74 8.66 -1.87
C LEU A 152 14.51 8.36 -0.59
N ILE A 153 15.01 7.13 -0.42
CA ILE A 153 15.87 6.73 0.70
C ILE A 153 17.16 7.55 0.68
N GLY A 154 17.83 7.66 -0.48
CA GLY A 154 19.04 8.47 -0.65
C GLY A 154 18.79 9.94 -0.32
N PHE A 155 17.66 10.50 -0.75
CA PHE A 155 17.25 11.86 -0.38
C PHE A 155 17.03 12.02 1.12
N ALA A 156 16.27 11.12 1.74
CA ALA A 156 15.97 11.16 3.18
C ALA A 156 17.25 11.04 4.02
N ARG A 157 18.17 10.15 3.62
CA ARG A 157 19.51 10.01 4.22
C ARG A 157 20.34 11.28 4.08
N GLY A 158 20.38 11.87 2.88
CA GLY A 158 21.10 13.13 2.63
C GLY A 158 20.55 14.33 3.43
N LYS A 159 19.31 14.23 3.91
CA LYS A 159 18.68 15.21 4.81
C LYS A 159 18.77 14.85 6.29
N GLY A 160 19.41 13.73 6.63
CA GLY A 160 19.52 13.23 8.00
C GLY A 160 18.19 12.77 8.60
N LEU A 161 17.17 12.49 7.77
CA LEU A 161 15.86 12.02 8.24
C LEU A 161 15.89 10.54 8.64
N ILE A 162 16.78 9.78 8.00
CA ILE A 162 17.02 8.37 8.27
C ILE A 162 18.53 8.10 8.20
N GLU A 163 18.97 7.09 8.94
CA GLU A 163 20.24 6.42 8.73
C GLU A 163 19.99 5.15 7.90
N ALA A 164 20.92 4.83 7.02
CA ALA A 164 20.88 3.60 6.24
C ALA A 164 22.20 2.86 6.36
N ASP A 165 22.15 1.64 6.89
CA ASP A 165 23.29 0.71 7.00
C ASP A 165 22.95 -0.60 6.27
N GLY A 166 23.55 -0.77 5.09
CA GLY A 166 23.15 -1.82 4.14
C GLY A 166 21.66 -1.76 3.86
N TYR A 167 20.94 -2.75 4.35
CA TYR A 167 19.50 -2.93 4.14
C TYR A 167 18.63 -2.43 5.30
N GLN A 168 19.24 -1.85 6.33
CA GLN A 168 18.54 -1.31 7.48
C GLN A 168 18.22 0.16 7.26
N LEU A 169 16.95 0.53 7.44
CA LEU A 169 16.50 1.92 7.49
C LEU A 169 16.14 2.26 8.93
N ILE A 170 16.89 3.17 9.53
CA ILE A 170 16.74 3.55 10.94
C ILE A 170 16.22 5.00 10.96
N PRO A 171 15.04 5.27 11.54
CA PRO A 171 14.58 6.64 11.74
C PRO A 171 15.58 7.43 12.59
N THR A 172 16.04 8.58 12.08
CA THR A 172 16.87 9.48 12.88
C THR A 172 15.98 10.28 13.83
N LEU A 173 16.45 10.50 15.06
CA LEU A 173 15.88 11.44 16.04
C LEU A 173 16.02 12.89 15.54
N ILE A 174 15.37 13.23 14.44
CA ILE A 174 14.98 14.62 14.24
C ILE A 174 13.66 14.72 14.96
N GLU A 175 13.59 15.56 16.01
CA GLU A 175 12.34 15.90 16.69
C GLU A 175 11.27 16.13 15.62
N ILE A 176 10.38 15.15 15.46
CA ILE A 176 9.20 15.32 14.62
C ILE A 176 8.39 16.34 15.39
N ASP A 177 8.53 17.60 14.99
CA ASP A 177 7.88 18.75 15.60
C ASP A 177 6.44 18.37 15.93
N SER A 178 6.05 18.54 17.20
CA SER A 178 4.73 18.18 17.75
C SER A 178 3.55 18.64 16.89
N ARG A 179 3.75 19.65 16.04
CA ARG A 179 2.81 20.16 15.03
C ARG A 179 2.42 19.13 13.98
N ASP A 180 3.32 18.22 13.58
CA ASP A 180 3.00 17.17 12.60
C ASP A 180 2.16 16.04 13.21
N SER A 181 2.29 15.81 14.52
CA SER A 181 1.40 14.88 15.23
C SER A 181 -0.05 15.36 15.26
N GLN A 182 -0.27 16.67 15.45
CA GLN A 182 -1.61 17.27 15.35
C GLN A 182 -2.17 17.26 13.92
N LYS A 183 -1.33 17.55 12.92
CA LYS A 183 -1.75 17.43 11.51
C LYS A 183 -2.15 16.00 11.17
N ARG A 184 -1.38 14.99 11.60
CA ARG A 184 -1.72 13.57 11.43
C ARG A 184 -3.05 13.21 12.10
N ALA A 185 -3.28 13.67 13.33
CA ALA A 185 -4.55 13.45 14.02
C ALA A 185 -5.74 14.07 13.27
N ASN A 186 -5.56 15.27 12.70
CA ASN A 186 -6.60 15.95 11.93
C ASN A 186 -6.83 15.30 10.55
N LEU A 187 -5.78 14.87 9.86
CA LEU A 187 -5.90 14.19 8.57
C LEU A 187 -6.61 12.84 8.70
N ASN A 188 -6.28 12.07 9.75
CA ASN A 188 -6.94 10.80 10.05
C ASN A 188 -8.42 10.98 10.42
N ARG A 189 -8.76 12.09 11.10
CA ARG A 189 -10.16 12.45 11.38
C ARG A 189 -10.93 12.76 10.09
N TRP A 190 -10.33 13.53 9.18
CA TRP A 190 -10.97 13.91 7.92
C TRP A 190 -11.15 12.72 6.96
N ARG A 191 -10.13 11.85 6.83
CA ARG A 191 -10.23 10.63 6.01
C ARG A 191 -11.27 9.64 6.53
N LYS A 192 -11.42 9.49 7.86
CA LYS A 192 -12.51 8.68 8.43
C LYS A 192 -13.88 9.22 8.06
N GLN A 193 -14.05 10.54 8.03
CA GLN A 193 -15.30 11.19 7.66
C GLN A 193 -15.67 10.89 6.19
N GLU A 194 -14.73 11.00 5.25
CA GLU A 194 -15.00 10.70 3.83
C GLU A 194 -15.33 9.22 3.59
N VAL A 195 -14.66 8.29 4.28
CA VAL A 195 -14.96 6.86 4.18
C VAL A 195 -16.36 6.54 4.74
N CYS A 196 -16.78 7.22 5.82
CA CYS A 196 -18.13 7.07 6.36
C CYS A 196 -19.20 7.71 5.47
N ASP A 197 -18.93 8.88 4.92
CA ASP A 197 -19.90 9.67 4.15
C ASP A 197 -20.07 9.13 2.71
N GLY A 198 -19.03 8.53 2.13
CA GLY A 198 -19.08 7.91 0.79
C GLY A 198 -19.89 6.61 0.72
N PHE A 199 -20.12 5.92 1.84
CA PHE A 199 -20.84 4.64 1.89
C PHE A 199 -22.30 4.74 2.34
N GLY A 200 -22.72 5.86 2.96
CA GLY A 200 -24.04 5.99 3.58
C GLY A 200 -25.18 6.49 2.67
N GLY A 201 -24.88 6.92 1.44
CA GLY A 201 -25.83 7.71 0.65
C GLY A 201 -26.86 6.96 -0.22
N PHE A 202 -26.77 5.63 -0.39
CA PHE A 202 -27.47 4.97 -1.51
C PHE A 202 -28.46 3.83 -1.18
N PHE A 203 -28.80 3.57 0.08
CA PHE A 203 -29.72 2.45 0.44
C PHE A 203 -31.01 2.84 1.19
N ALA A 204 -31.45 4.11 1.13
CA ALA A 204 -32.70 4.53 1.78
C ALA A 204 -33.70 5.19 0.83
N SER A 205 -34.13 4.47 -0.21
CA SER A 205 -35.40 4.76 -0.90
C SER A 205 -35.89 3.54 -1.68
N GLY A 206 -36.90 2.85 -1.15
CA GLY A 206 -37.67 1.88 -1.93
C GLY A 206 -38.18 0.65 -1.17
N PHE A 207 -39.09 0.85 -0.22
CA PHE A 207 -40.23 -0.05 0.02
C PHE A 207 -41.44 0.79 0.42
#